data_AF-A0A955XMB6-F1
#
_entry.id   AF-A0A955XMB6-F1
#
_cell.length_a   1.000
_cell.length_b   1.000
_cell.length_c   1.000
_cell.angle_alpha   90.00
_cell.angle_beta   90.00
_cell.angle_gamma   90.00
#
_symmetry.space_group_name_H-M   'P 1'
#
loop_
_entity.id
_entity.type
_entity.pdbx_description
1 polymer ?
#
loop_
_entity_poly.entity_id
_entity_poly.type
_entity_poly.pdbx_seq_one_letter_code
_entity_poly.pdbx_strand_id
1 'polypeptide(L)'
;MRFRFVAALMLVGVVGCDDGDGGSSTTQGDAQVAADGSPVEDAGGADAGADAALEADAGTVDWGDPDCDPLDPGACALPWPSNLYLADDAARATGYTLSLGADTLPASVTTGAIDPTPWRRMDGYGLGVPILALFPDLDAATLAGEYDVAESLADDAAILLLEVTDAGVRRVPYFAELDAQAPEGAARTLIVRPAEILRPDTRYVV
;
A
#
# COMPACT_ATOMS: atom_id res chain seq x y z
N MET A 1 24.26 -1.66 13.36
CA MET A 1 24.29 -2.90 14.17
C MET A 1 23.14 -3.78 13.71
N ARG A 2 23.41 -5.01 13.27
CA ARG A 2 22.39 -5.93 12.75
C ARG A 2 21.74 -6.69 13.90
N PHE A 3 20.42 -6.58 14.07
CA PHE A 3 19.65 -7.52 14.88
C PHE A 3 18.65 -8.26 14.00
N ARG A 4 18.84 -9.58 13.94
CA ARG A 4 17.86 -10.55 13.47
C ARG A 4 17.05 -10.97 14.69
N PHE A 5 15.73 -10.98 14.62
CA PHE A 5 14.93 -11.80 15.52
C PHE A 5 13.91 -12.63 14.77
N VAL A 6 13.78 -13.84 15.30
CA VAL A 6 13.19 -15.07 14.80
C VAL A 6 11.68 -15.05 15.04
N ALA A 7 10.91 -15.50 14.04
CA ALA A 7 9.48 -15.75 14.16
C ALA A 7 9.22 -16.98 15.04
N ALA A 8 8.31 -16.86 16.02
CA ALA A 8 7.80 -17.98 16.80
C ALA A 8 6.32 -18.19 16.47
N LEU A 9 6.04 -19.29 15.76
CA LEU A 9 4.71 -19.81 15.48
C LEU A 9 4.28 -20.69 16.66
N MET A 10 3.23 -20.30 17.39
CA MET A 10 2.55 -21.20 18.34
C MET A 10 1.32 -21.81 17.69
N LEU A 11 1.40 -23.11 17.40
CA LEU A 11 0.24 -23.97 17.15
C LEU A 11 -0.30 -24.47 18.50
N VAL A 12 -1.59 -24.23 18.75
CA VAL A 12 -2.34 -24.93 19.80
C VAL A 12 -3.51 -25.65 19.13
N GLY A 13 -3.40 -26.97 18.98
CA GLY A 13 -4.53 -27.91 19.03
C GLY A 13 -4.49 -28.61 20.40
N VAL A 14 -5.51 -29.27 20.94
CA VAL A 14 -6.53 -30.16 20.35
C VAL A 14 -7.59 -30.49 21.45
N VAL A 15 -8.86 -30.74 21.06
CA VAL A 15 -9.96 -31.59 21.69
C VAL A 15 -10.48 -31.21 23.09
N GLY A 16 -11.75 -31.37 23.50
CA GLY A 16 -13.04 -31.96 23.06
C GLY A 16 -14.12 -31.47 24.10
N CYS A 17 -15.41 -31.78 24.14
CA CYS A 17 -16.28 -32.84 23.61
C CYS A 17 -17.69 -32.23 23.37
N ASP A 18 -18.41 -32.75 22.37
CA ASP A 18 -19.84 -32.50 22.16
C ASP A 18 -20.57 -33.85 22.33
N ASP A 19 -21.51 -33.92 23.28
CA ASP A 19 -22.39 -35.07 23.53
C ASP A 19 -23.75 -34.80 22.87
N GLY A 20 -24.03 -35.49 21.77
CA GLY A 20 -25.28 -35.40 21.03
C GLY A 20 -25.73 -36.77 20.53
N ASP A 21 -26.46 -37.49 21.37
CA ASP A 21 -27.12 -38.76 21.06
C ASP A 21 -28.37 -38.52 20.19
N GLY A 22 -28.54 -39.28 19.10
CA GLY A 22 -29.84 -39.39 18.44
C GLY A 22 -29.86 -39.81 16.97
N GLY A 23 -30.22 -41.06 16.71
CA GLY A 23 -31.11 -41.40 15.59
C GLY A 23 -30.53 -42.21 14.44
N SER A 24 -30.91 -43.49 14.40
CA SER A 24 -30.66 -44.48 13.35
C SER A 24 -31.15 -44.09 11.94
N SER A 25 -30.42 -44.46 10.89
CA SER A 25 -31.01 -45.18 9.75
C SER A 25 -29.99 -46.02 8.97
N THR A 26 -30.43 -47.22 8.63
CA THR A 26 -29.81 -48.34 7.91
C THR A 26 -29.43 -47.96 6.47
N THR A 27 -28.32 -48.46 5.89
CA THR A 27 -28.27 -49.58 4.90
C THR A 27 -26.83 -49.59 4.35
N GLN A 28 -25.96 -50.50 4.73
CA GLN A 28 -25.64 -51.81 4.12
C GLN A 28 -25.29 -51.75 2.62
N GLY A 29 -24.01 -51.97 2.31
CA GLY A 29 -23.45 -52.06 0.96
C GLY A 29 -22.00 -52.54 1.03
N ASP A 30 -21.83 -53.82 1.34
CA ASP A 30 -20.56 -54.53 1.36
C ASP A 30 -19.97 -54.67 -0.05
N ALA A 31 -18.67 -54.37 -0.19
CA ALA A 31 -17.77 -55.08 -1.11
C ALA A 31 -16.31 -54.88 -0.65
N GLN A 32 -15.80 -55.87 0.09
CA GLN A 32 -14.36 -56.19 0.17
C GLN A 32 -13.94 -56.88 -1.17
N VAL A 33 -12.68 -56.89 -1.62
CA VAL A 33 -11.58 -57.73 -1.12
C VAL A 33 -10.27 -57.47 -1.92
N ALA A 34 -9.13 -57.50 -1.20
CA ALA A 34 -7.73 -57.86 -1.52
C ALA A 34 -6.98 -57.13 -2.66
N ALA A 35 -5.80 -56.51 -2.46
CA ALA A 35 -4.54 -56.90 -1.79
C ALA A 35 -3.62 -57.81 -2.61
N ASP A 36 -2.51 -57.23 -3.07
CA ASP A 36 -1.18 -57.79 -3.36
C ASP A 36 -0.29 -56.57 -3.72
N GLY A 37 0.95 -56.35 -3.28
CA GLY A 37 1.91 -56.96 -2.38
C GLY A 37 3.11 -56.00 -2.29
N SER A 38 3.70 -55.88 -1.10
CA SER A 38 4.73 -54.92 -0.62
C SER A 38 6.08 -54.87 -1.40
N PRO A 39 7.14 -54.20 -0.87
CA PRO A 39 7.36 -52.78 -0.58
C PRO A 39 8.56 -52.22 -1.38
N VAL A 40 8.74 -50.91 -1.49
CA VAL A 40 10.06 -50.34 -1.83
C VAL A 40 10.28 -49.01 -1.14
N GLU A 41 11.55 -48.81 -0.81
CA GLU A 41 12.07 -48.09 0.34
C GLU A 41 12.01 -46.56 0.22
N ASP A 42 11.98 -45.95 1.41
CA ASP A 42 12.28 -44.55 1.66
C ASP A 42 13.65 -44.17 1.07
N ALA A 43 13.63 -43.26 0.09
CA ALA A 43 14.80 -42.52 -0.33
C ALA A 43 14.43 -41.04 -0.32
N GLY A 44 14.85 -40.36 0.75
CA GLY A 44 14.77 -38.91 0.87
C GLY A 44 15.39 -38.23 -0.35
N GLY A 45 14.56 -37.49 -1.07
CA GLY A 45 14.96 -36.48 -2.04
C GLY A 45 14.41 -35.15 -1.54
N ALA A 46 15.30 -34.23 -1.19
CA ALA A 46 14.93 -32.88 -0.80
C ALA A 46 14.20 -32.18 -1.97
N ASP A 47 12.95 -31.76 -1.74
CA ASP A 47 12.18 -30.88 -2.64
C ASP A 47 12.71 -29.43 -2.64
N ALA A 48 14.03 -29.28 -2.73
CA ALA A 48 14.69 -28.00 -2.96
C ALA A 48 14.76 -27.76 -4.48
N GLY A 49 13.66 -27.29 -5.08
CA GLY A 49 13.65 -26.99 -6.51
C GLY A 49 12.36 -26.40 -7.08
N ALA A 50 11.29 -26.25 -6.30
CA ALA A 50 10.03 -25.71 -6.81
C ALA A 50 9.97 -24.17 -6.80
N ASP A 51 10.88 -23.51 -6.09
CA ASP A 51 10.98 -22.06 -5.94
C ASP A 51 11.77 -21.37 -7.06
N ALA A 52 12.58 -22.10 -7.83
CA ALA A 52 13.37 -21.55 -8.93
C ALA A 52 12.61 -21.43 -10.27
N ALA A 53 11.36 -21.92 -10.34
CA ALA A 53 10.61 -22.00 -11.61
C ALA A 53 9.61 -20.85 -11.85
N LEU A 54 9.46 -19.91 -10.91
CA LEU A 54 8.58 -18.73 -11.05
C LEU A 54 9.32 -17.47 -11.54
N GLU A 55 10.65 -17.53 -11.67
CA GLU A 55 11.51 -16.42 -12.12
C GLU A 55 11.62 -16.36 -13.67
N ALA A 56 10.57 -16.76 -14.38
CA ALA A 56 10.54 -16.69 -15.84
C ALA A 56 9.32 -15.88 -16.28
N ASP A 57 9.61 -14.69 -16.80
CA ASP A 57 8.69 -13.68 -17.36
C ASP A 57 8.14 -12.60 -16.39
N ALA A 58 8.97 -12.13 -15.46
CA ALA A 58 8.90 -10.72 -15.11
C ALA A 58 9.52 -9.94 -16.27
N GLY A 59 8.73 -9.66 -17.32
CA GLY A 59 9.13 -8.74 -18.38
C GLY A 59 9.73 -7.46 -17.78
N THR A 60 10.66 -6.81 -18.48
CA THR A 60 11.18 -5.52 -18.04
C THR A 60 10.01 -4.53 -17.98
N VAL A 61 9.58 -4.18 -16.77
CA VAL A 61 8.59 -3.12 -16.57
C VAL A 61 9.26 -1.80 -16.93
N ASP A 62 8.77 -1.16 -17.98
CA ASP A 62 9.12 0.22 -18.29
C ASP A 62 8.41 1.13 -17.28
N TRP A 63 9.16 1.66 -16.33
CA TRP A 63 8.65 2.59 -15.31
C TRP A 63 8.54 4.03 -15.84
N GLY A 64 8.91 4.27 -17.10
CA GLY A 64 8.87 5.59 -17.71
C GLY A 64 9.98 6.50 -17.22
N ASP A 65 9.66 7.79 -17.12
CA ASP A 65 10.57 8.83 -16.65
C ASP A 65 10.87 8.63 -15.15
N PRO A 66 12.13 8.47 -14.74
CA PRO A 66 12.49 8.26 -13.34
C PRO A 66 12.18 9.48 -12.43
N ASP A 67 11.93 10.66 -13.00
CA ASP A 67 11.57 11.86 -12.23
C ASP A 67 10.04 11.93 -11.96
N CYS A 68 9.26 11.02 -12.52
CA CYS A 68 7.79 11.02 -12.49
C CYS A 68 7.28 9.71 -11.87
N ASP A 69 6.30 9.80 -10.96
CA ASP A 69 5.70 8.60 -10.38
C ASP A 69 4.74 7.93 -11.39
N PRO A 70 4.93 6.65 -11.72
CA PRO A 70 4.07 5.97 -12.69
C PRO A 70 2.61 5.80 -12.20
N LEU A 71 2.33 5.99 -10.92
CA LEU A 71 0.96 5.94 -10.37
C LEU A 71 0.09 7.11 -10.84
N ASP A 72 0.69 8.27 -11.12
CA ASP A 72 -0.03 9.45 -11.57
C ASP A 72 0.78 10.19 -12.65
N PRO A 73 0.72 9.71 -13.91
CA PRO A 73 1.51 10.28 -15.00
C PRO A 73 1.01 11.66 -15.46
N GLY A 74 -0.03 12.23 -14.82
CA GLY A 74 -0.61 13.52 -15.21
C GLY A 74 0.31 14.71 -14.97
N ALA A 75 1.18 14.63 -13.96
CA ALA A 75 2.25 15.57 -13.70
C ALA A 75 3.31 14.89 -12.85
N CYS A 76 4.60 15.11 -13.15
CA CYS A 76 5.66 14.35 -12.49
C CYS A 76 5.64 14.46 -10.96
N ALA A 77 5.39 15.65 -10.38
CA ALA A 77 5.26 15.79 -8.93
C ALA A 77 4.11 15.00 -8.28
N LEU A 78 3.19 14.40 -9.05
CA LEU A 78 2.05 13.66 -8.56
C LEU A 78 2.29 12.13 -8.62
N PRO A 79 1.68 11.35 -7.73
CA PRO A 79 0.91 11.81 -6.58
C PRO A 79 1.83 12.45 -5.55
N TRP A 80 1.33 13.45 -4.84
CA TRP A 80 2.08 14.11 -3.78
C TRP A 80 1.40 13.83 -2.44
N PRO A 81 2.11 13.39 -1.39
CA PRO A 81 3.47 12.87 -1.38
C PRO A 81 3.66 11.57 -2.17
N SER A 82 4.87 11.33 -2.69
CA SER A 82 5.29 10.03 -3.25
C SER A 82 6.58 9.52 -2.61
N ASN A 83 6.68 8.20 -2.41
CA ASN A 83 7.89 7.54 -1.95
C ASN A 83 9.01 7.53 -3.00
N LEU A 84 8.70 7.77 -4.29
CA LEU A 84 9.71 7.91 -5.34
C LEU A 84 10.75 8.98 -4.98
N TYR A 85 10.32 10.03 -4.29
CA TYR A 85 11.17 11.17 -3.92
C TYR A 85 11.83 11.05 -2.56
N LEU A 86 11.65 9.94 -1.85
CA LEU A 86 12.32 9.69 -0.57
C LEU A 86 13.63 8.92 -0.82
N ALA A 87 14.75 9.62 -0.73
CA ALA A 87 16.07 9.01 -0.79
C ALA A 87 16.53 8.61 0.63
N ASP A 88 17.06 7.40 0.78
CA ASP A 88 17.63 6.93 2.05
C ASP A 88 18.74 7.87 2.55
N ASP A 89 18.62 8.31 3.79
CA ASP A 89 19.58 9.17 4.49
C ASP A 89 19.61 8.84 6.00
N ALA A 90 20.54 7.95 6.38
CA ALA A 90 20.70 7.52 7.77
C ALA A 90 21.19 8.62 8.73
N ALA A 91 21.52 9.83 8.24
CA ALA A 91 21.85 10.97 9.09
C ALA A 91 20.61 11.75 9.55
N ARG A 92 19.43 11.45 8.98
CA ARG A 92 18.14 12.08 9.30
C ARG A 92 17.34 11.25 10.29
N ALA A 93 16.41 11.89 11.00
CA ALA A 93 15.63 11.21 12.02
C ALA A 93 14.65 10.21 11.41
N THR A 94 14.03 10.55 10.28
CA THR A 94 13.14 9.61 9.54
C THR A 94 13.90 8.60 8.71
N GLY A 95 15.22 8.74 8.58
CA GLY A 95 16.02 7.95 7.65
C GLY A 95 15.88 8.38 6.19
N TYR A 96 15.22 9.50 5.89
CA TYR A 96 14.99 9.98 4.52
C TYR A 96 15.38 11.44 4.30
N THR A 97 15.80 11.73 3.07
CA THR A 97 15.91 13.08 2.50
C THR A 97 14.98 13.18 1.31
N LEU A 98 14.18 14.26 1.26
CA LEU A 98 13.36 14.55 0.08
C LEU A 98 14.24 14.98 -1.10
N SER A 99 14.25 14.19 -2.16
CA SER A 99 15.10 14.37 -3.34
C SER A 99 14.22 14.35 -4.59
N LEU A 100 13.95 15.54 -5.14
CA LEU A 100 13.17 15.72 -6.36
C LEU A 100 14.11 15.73 -7.57
N GLY A 101 13.63 15.17 -8.67
CA GLY A 101 14.30 15.17 -9.97
C GLY A 101 14.32 16.55 -10.63
N ALA A 102 15.06 16.67 -11.73
CA ALA A 102 15.20 17.93 -12.45
C ALA A 102 13.86 18.36 -13.09
N ASP A 103 13.06 17.39 -13.51
CA ASP A 103 11.78 17.59 -14.19
C ASP A 103 10.57 17.28 -13.29
N THR A 104 10.79 16.92 -12.02
CA THR A 104 9.71 16.66 -11.05
C THR A 104 8.86 17.90 -10.77
N LEU A 105 9.50 19.05 -10.51
CA LEU A 105 8.78 20.28 -10.13
C LEU A 105 8.18 20.96 -11.37
N PRO A 106 6.94 21.49 -11.28
CA PRO A 106 6.33 22.18 -12.41
C PRO A 106 7.14 23.41 -12.79
N ALA A 107 7.42 23.54 -14.10
CA ALA A 107 8.14 24.68 -14.62
C ALA A 107 7.34 25.99 -14.42
N SER A 108 8.04 27.03 -13.99
CA SER A 108 7.48 28.37 -13.91
C SER A 108 7.37 28.99 -15.30
N VAL A 109 6.26 29.65 -15.59
CA VAL A 109 6.07 30.40 -16.84
C VAL A 109 7.07 31.56 -17.00
N THR A 110 7.64 32.06 -15.90
CA THR A 110 8.58 33.20 -15.91
C THR A 110 10.04 32.78 -15.79
N THR A 111 10.33 31.74 -15.00
CA THR A 111 11.71 31.33 -14.67
C THR A 111 12.11 29.99 -15.25
N GLY A 112 11.20 29.25 -15.87
CA GLY A 112 11.45 27.92 -16.41
C GLY A 112 11.56 26.85 -15.31
N ALA A 113 12.38 25.84 -15.55
CA ALA A 113 12.62 24.75 -14.61
C ALA A 113 13.06 25.27 -13.23
N ILE A 114 12.51 24.68 -12.18
CA ILE A 114 12.81 25.05 -10.79
C ILE A 114 13.94 24.16 -10.30
N ASP A 115 15.01 24.74 -9.74
CA ASP A 115 16.08 23.97 -9.10
C ASP A 115 15.52 23.20 -7.89
N PRO A 116 15.52 21.84 -7.90
CA PRO A 116 14.97 21.04 -6.81
C PRO A 116 15.91 20.95 -5.60
N THR A 117 17.18 21.34 -5.74
CA THR A 117 18.22 21.21 -4.71
C THR A 117 17.80 21.71 -3.33
N PRO A 118 17.07 22.84 -3.18
CA PRO A 118 16.65 23.32 -1.87
C PRO A 118 15.78 22.35 -1.08
N TRP A 119 15.05 21.42 -1.72
CA TRP A 119 14.20 20.44 -1.03
C TRP A 119 15.00 19.37 -0.27
N ARG A 120 16.29 19.16 -0.62
CA ARG A 120 17.15 18.18 0.07
C ARG A 120 17.42 18.49 1.55
N ARG A 121 17.04 19.69 2.01
CA ARG A 121 17.05 20.05 3.44
C ARG A 121 15.91 19.42 4.25
N MET A 122 14.89 18.88 3.59
CA MET A 122 13.71 18.32 4.23
C MET A 122 13.98 16.87 4.67
N ASP A 123 13.64 16.59 5.93
CA ASP A 123 13.64 15.26 6.56
C ASP A 123 12.27 14.60 6.27
N GLY A 124 12.09 14.14 5.03
CA GLY A 124 10.81 13.67 4.51
C GLY A 124 9.81 14.80 4.20
N TYR A 125 8.51 14.44 4.20
CA TYR A 125 7.41 15.37 3.94
C TYR A 125 6.94 16.08 5.21
N GLY A 126 6.30 17.24 5.04
CA GLY A 126 5.72 17.99 6.17
C GLY A 126 4.48 17.31 6.76
N LEU A 127 4.19 17.56 8.04
CA LEU A 127 3.10 16.90 8.77
C LEU A 127 1.69 17.37 8.40
N GLY A 128 1.57 18.47 7.67
CA GLY A 128 0.30 19.07 7.22
C GLY A 128 0.19 19.17 5.71
N VAL A 129 0.95 18.34 4.98
CA VAL A 129 0.84 18.30 3.51
C VAL A 129 -0.51 17.69 3.11
N PRO A 130 -1.22 18.29 2.14
CA PRO A 130 -2.34 17.61 1.51
C PRO A 130 -1.81 16.44 0.67
N ILE A 131 -2.65 15.43 0.48
CA ILE A 131 -2.45 14.43 -0.55
C ILE A 131 -3.07 14.96 -1.84
N LEU A 132 -2.30 14.97 -2.92
CA LEU A 132 -2.68 15.45 -4.24
C LEU A 132 -2.54 14.30 -5.24
N ALA A 133 -3.57 14.12 -6.05
CA ALA A 133 -3.56 13.16 -7.16
C ALA A 133 -4.46 13.68 -8.27
N LEU A 134 -4.18 13.27 -9.51
CA LEU A 134 -4.95 13.61 -10.68
C LEU A 134 -5.68 12.37 -11.18
N PHE A 135 -7.00 12.39 -11.03
CA PHE A 135 -7.87 11.39 -11.62
C PHE A 135 -8.69 12.06 -12.73
N PRO A 136 -8.59 11.61 -13.99
CA PRO A 136 -9.43 12.14 -15.05
C PRO A 136 -10.91 11.85 -14.72
N ASP A 137 -11.78 12.82 -14.98
CA ASP A 137 -13.23 12.71 -14.85
C ASP A 137 -13.74 12.27 -13.45
N LEU A 138 -12.98 12.60 -12.38
CA LEU A 138 -13.40 12.30 -11.01
C LEU A 138 -14.65 13.09 -10.61
N ASP A 139 -15.67 12.38 -10.15
CA ASP A 139 -16.84 12.96 -9.47
C ASP A 139 -16.56 13.10 -7.97
N ALA A 140 -16.69 14.31 -7.45
CA ALA A 140 -16.47 14.61 -6.04
C ALA A 140 -17.74 14.53 -5.19
N ALA A 141 -18.91 14.24 -5.77
CA ALA A 141 -20.19 14.29 -5.07
C ALA A 141 -20.29 13.33 -3.87
N THR A 142 -19.51 12.25 -3.86
CA THR A 142 -19.49 11.25 -2.77
C THR A 142 -18.28 11.37 -1.85
N LEU A 143 -17.46 12.42 -2.01
CA LEU A 143 -16.30 12.66 -1.17
C LEU A 143 -16.70 13.40 0.09
N ALA A 144 -16.09 13.04 1.22
CA ALA A 144 -16.28 13.73 2.49
C ALA A 144 -15.85 15.21 2.37
N GLY A 145 -16.79 16.14 2.60
CA GLY A 145 -16.55 17.58 2.52
C GLY A 145 -15.95 18.19 3.80
N GLU A 146 -15.50 19.44 3.71
CA GLU A 146 -14.91 20.18 4.85
C GLU A 146 -15.86 20.26 6.07
N TYR A 147 -17.16 20.34 5.82
CA TYR A 147 -18.18 20.43 6.88
C TYR A 147 -18.70 19.06 7.35
N ASP A 148 -18.32 17.98 6.66
CA ASP A 148 -18.85 16.63 6.85
C ASP A 148 -17.73 15.58 6.99
N VAL A 149 -16.61 15.97 7.63
CA VAL A 149 -15.40 15.14 7.82
C VAL A 149 -15.70 13.74 8.38
N ALA A 150 -16.74 13.58 9.20
CA ALA A 150 -17.10 12.28 9.76
C ALA A 150 -17.41 11.21 8.69
N GLU A 151 -17.88 11.64 7.50
CA GLU A 151 -18.15 10.74 6.37
C GLU A 151 -16.88 10.07 5.83
N SER A 152 -15.70 10.67 6.03
CA SER A 152 -14.41 10.07 5.64
C SER A 152 -14.08 8.76 6.39
N LEU A 153 -14.77 8.51 7.50
CA LEU A 153 -14.59 7.32 8.33
C LEU A 153 -15.67 6.26 8.09
N ALA A 154 -16.69 6.55 7.26
CA ALA A 154 -17.75 5.59 6.92
C ALA A 154 -17.17 4.36 6.22
N ASP A 155 -17.78 3.19 6.44
CA ASP A 155 -17.29 1.92 5.89
C ASP A 155 -17.16 1.95 4.35
N ASP A 156 -18.03 2.72 3.69
CA ASP A 156 -18.12 2.94 2.24
C ASP A 156 -17.45 4.23 1.74
N ALA A 157 -16.63 4.89 2.56
CA ALA A 157 -15.86 6.05 2.14
C ALA A 157 -14.97 5.72 0.91
N ALA A 158 -15.02 6.59 -0.11
CA ALA A 158 -14.33 6.37 -1.38
C ALA A 158 -12.80 6.47 -1.31
N ILE A 159 -12.26 7.14 -0.29
CA ILE A 159 -10.82 7.32 -0.09
C ILE A 159 -10.46 6.74 1.29
N LEU A 160 -9.35 6.03 1.37
CA LEU A 160 -8.85 5.45 2.63
C LEU A 160 -7.50 6.08 2.97
N LEU A 161 -7.51 7.12 3.81
CA LEU A 161 -6.26 7.62 4.39
C LEU A 161 -5.89 6.77 5.61
N LEU A 162 -4.85 5.94 5.47
CA LEU A 162 -4.44 4.96 6.46
C LEU A 162 -3.11 5.35 7.09
N GLU A 163 -3.10 5.50 8.41
CA GLU A 163 -1.88 5.44 9.22
C GLU A 163 -1.46 3.98 9.39
N VAL A 164 -0.21 3.67 9.09
CA VAL A 164 0.34 2.31 9.19
C VAL A 164 1.46 2.28 10.23
N THR A 165 1.29 1.44 11.25
CA THR A 165 2.26 1.22 12.32
C THR A 165 2.48 -0.27 12.55
N ASP A 166 3.51 -0.63 13.33
CA ASP A 166 3.73 -2.01 13.76
C ASP A 166 2.55 -2.58 14.59
N ALA A 167 1.77 -1.70 15.22
CA ALA A 167 0.58 -2.08 16.00
C ALA A 167 -0.67 -2.30 15.13
N GLY A 168 -0.62 -1.96 13.84
CA GLY A 168 -1.73 -2.08 12.90
C GLY A 168 -2.00 -0.80 12.11
N VAL A 169 -3.18 -0.78 11.48
CA VAL A 169 -3.65 0.32 10.64
C VAL A 169 -4.78 1.11 11.30
N ARG A 170 -4.80 2.42 11.09
CA ARG A 170 -5.82 3.33 11.61
C ARG A 170 -6.28 4.27 10.50
N ARG A 171 -7.59 4.42 10.32
CA ARG A 171 -8.15 5.44 9.42
C ARG A 171 -7.90 6.84 10.02
N VAL A 172 -7.42 7.75 9.18
CA VAL A 172 -7.21 9.16 9.50
C VAL A 172 -8.38 9.93 8.90
N PRO A 173 -9.10 10.74 9.69
CA PRO A 173 -10.18 11.56 9.14
C PRO A 173 -9.62 12.59 8.15
N TYR A 174 -10.37 12.86 7.09
CA TYR A 174 -9.99 13.82 6.05
C TYR A 174 -11.22 14.56 5.53
N PHE A 175 -10.99 15.64 4.80
CA PHE A 175 -11.93 16.12 3.80
C PHE A 175 -11.25 16.21 2.44
N ALA A 176 -12.02 16.10 1.36
CA ALA A 176 -11.50 16.09 0.01
C ALA A 176 -12.27 17.04 -0.90
N GLU A 177 -11.54 17.65 -1.83
CA GLU A 177 -12.07 18.61 -2.79
C GLU A 177 -11.34 18.46 -4.13
N LEU A 178 -11.97 18.94 -5.21
CA LEU A 178 -11.30 19.14 -6.48
C LEU A 178 -10.79 20.57 -6.55
N ASP A 179 -9.62 20.78 -7.15
CA ASP A 179 -9.05 22.11 -7.34
C ASP A 179 -10.04 23.02 -8.10
N ALA A 180 -10.58 24.00 -7.37
CA ALA A 180 -11.51 24.98 -7.90
C ALA A 180 -10.85 26.05 -8.78
N GLN A 181 -9.51 26.12 -8.79
CA GLN A 181 -8.74 27.07 -9.59
C GLN A 181 -8.27 26.50 -10.94
N ALA A 182 -8.53 25.23 -11.20
CA ALA A 182 -8.23 24.61 -12.48
C ALA A 182 -8.98 25.33 -13.63
N PRO A 183 -8.33 25.60 -14.78
CA PRO A 183 -8.99 26.18 -15.93
C PRO A 183 -10.20 25.36 -16.40
N GLU A 184 -11.17 26.02 -17.03
CA GLU A 184 -12.33 25.34 -17.60
C GLU A 184 -11.89 24.28 -18.62
N GLY A 185 -12.40 23.05 -18.47
CA GLY A 185 -12.05 21.91 -19.31
C GLY A 185 -10.71 21.24 -18.99
N ALA A 186 -9.94 21.75 -18.03
CA ALA A 186 -8.75 21.07 -17.54
C ALA A 186 -9.12 19.97 -16.51
N ALA A 187 -8.28 18.95 -16.42
CA ALA A 187 -8.35 17.99 -15.31
C ALA A 187 -8.14 18.74 -13.98
N ARG A 188 -8.91 18.38 -12.96
CA ARG A 188 -8.85 19.00 -11.63
C ARG A 188 -8.13 18.06 -10.68
N THR A 189 -7.11 18.55 -10.01
CA THR A 189 -6.39 17.79 -8.99
C THR A 189 -7.34 17.49 -7.82
N LEU A 190 -7.39 16.22 -7.41
CA LEU A 190 -7.98 15.81 -6.14
C LEU A 190 -7.06 16.26 -5.02
N ILE A 191 -7.61 16.96 -4.03
CA ILE A 191 -6.92 17.42 -2.83
C ILE A 191 -7.57 16.73 -1.64
N VAL A 192 -6.87 15.81 -0.99
CA VAL A 192 -7.28 15.17 0.26
C VAL A 192 -6.51 15.81 1.41
N ARG A 193 -7.24 16.41 2.35
CA ARG A 193 -6.67 17.15 3.47
C ARG A 193 -6.92 16.37 4.76
N PRO A 194 -5.85 15.87 5.41
CA PRO A 194 -5.99 15.30 6.74
C PRO A 194 -6.67 16.31 7.69
N ALA A 195 -7.69 15.85 8.43
CA ALA A 195 -8.39 16.64 9.43
C ALA A 195 -7.67 16.64 10.79
N GLU A 196 -6.48 16.04 10.85
CA GLU A 196 -5.55 16.06 11.97
C GLU A 196 -4.13 16.23 11.45
N ILE A 197 -3.21 16.71 12.30
CA ILE A 197 -1.79 16.77 11.97
C ILE A 197 -1.22 15.34 11.95
N LEU A 198 -0.56 14.98 10.86
CA LEU A 198 0.08 13.67 10.70
C LEU A 198 1.24 13.50 11.68
N ARG A 199 1.54 12.25 12.02
CA ARG A 199 2.61 11.91 12.96
C ARG A 199 3.97 11.95 12.27
N PRO A 200 5.02 12.44 12.96
CA PRO A 200 6.37 12.32 12.46
C PRO A 200 6.77 10.84 12.33
N ASP A 201 7.69 10.55 11.41
CA ASP A 201 8.27 9.21 11.23
C ASP A 201 7.22 8.08 11.14
N THR A 202 6.14 8.35 10.39
CA THR A 202 4.99 7.46 10.30
C THR A 202 4.64 7.24 8.83
N ARG A 203 4.38 5.98 8.47
CA ARG A 203 3.95 5.61 7.13
C ARG A 203 2.46 5.86 6.97
N TYR A 204 2.11 6.58 5.90
CA TYR A 204 0.73 6.74 5.46
C TYR A 204 0.53 6.07 4.10
N VAL A 205 -0.65 5.50 3.89
CA VAL A 205 -1.09 4.89 2.62
C VAL A 205 -2.44 5.49 2.26
N VAL A 206 -2.64 5.80 0.98
CA VAL A 206 -3.89 6.32 0.41
C VAL A 206 -4.30 5.44 -0.74
#